data_AF-Q2SCH4-F1
#
_entry.id   AF-Q2SCH4-F1
#
_cell.length_a   1.000
_cell.length_b   1.000
_cell.length_c   1.000
_cell.angle_alpha   90.00
_cell.angle_beta   90.00
_cell.angle_gamma   90.00
#
_symmetry.space_group_name_H-M   'P 1'
#
loop_
_entity.id
_entity.type
_entity.pdbx_description
1 polymer ?
#
loop_
_entity_poly.entity_id
_entity_poly.type
_entity_poly.pdbx_seq_one_letter_code
_entity_poly.pdbx_strand_id
1 'polypeptide(L)'
;MSQGTTGSLSAISKSQGAELIHQDGALMQALGQAFFEVQALEHVLACLYGASPHGLGDTWSRELRRMLYTVESGGVEKTVEELIFDLELPQDHWLQLQQALYLREWVVSGFFGEFGSRLQVLEAEVGEKLVERMRAASEEISKAVMDLQELVFQREMDCDEPMSEQVQRAARFYWVGVE
;
A
#
# COMPACT_ATOMS: atom_id res chain seq x y z
N MET A 1 35.15 -27.50 -53.31
CA MET A 1 35.86 -26.49 -52.50
C MET A 1 35.03 -25.20 -52.58
N SER A 2 34.01 -25.02 -51.75
CA SER A 2 34.00 -24.55 -50.34
C SER A 2 33.85 -23.02 -50.24
N GLN A 3 32.65 -22.63 -49.78
CA GLN A 3 32.28 -21.47 -48.93
C GLN A 3 32.48 -20.06 -49.51
N GLY A 4 31.51 -19.14 -49.47
CA GLY A 4 30.41 -18.95 -48.52
C GLY A 4 30.64 -17.59 -47.83
N THR A 5 29.98 -16.53 -48.31
CA THR A 5 30.10 -15.18 -47.73
C THR A 5 28.76 -14.78 -47.11
N THR A 6 28.59 -15.07 -45.83
CA THR A 6 27.53 -14.52 -44.99
C THR A 6 28.18 -13.65 -43.92
N GLY A 7 28.27 -12.35 -44.19
CA GLY A 7 28.77 -11.34 -43.27
C GLY A 7 27.63 -10.66 -42.51
N SER A 8 27.35 -11.19 -41.33
CA SER A 8 26.94 -10.50 -40.09
C SER A 8 25.78 -9.48 -40.13
N LEU A 9 24.59 -9.94 -39.73
CA LEU A 9 23.45 -9.13 -39.25
C LEU A 9 23.12 -9.44 -37.77
N SER A 10 24.08 -9.91 -36.96
CA SER A 10 23.77 -10.46 -35.62
C SER A 10 24.18 -9.60 -34.43
N ALA A 11 24.52 -8.32 -34.61
CA ALA A 11 25.07 -7.50 -33.53
C ALA A 11 24.07 -6.58 -32.79
N ILE A 12 22.79 -6.49 -33.22
CA ILE A 12 21.85 -5.51 -32.64
C ILE A 12 20.90 -6.10 -31.57
N SER A 13 20.82 -7.42 -31.39
CA SER A 13 19.72 -8.02 -30.59
C SER A 13 20.03 -8.31 -29.10
N LYS A 14 21.25 -8.14 -28.59
CA LYS A 14 21.62 -8.62 -27.24
C LYS A 14 21.65 -7.57 -26.14
N SER A 15 21.82 -6.28 -26.43
CA SER A 15 21.83 -5.24 -25.39
C SER A 15 20.42 -4.82 -24.96
N GLN A 16 19.48 -4.70 -25.91
CA GLN A 16 18.10 -4.29 -25.61
C GLN A 16 17.33 -5.32 -24.75
N GLY A 17 17.62 -6.61 -24.91
CA GLY A 17 16.97 -7.66 -24.13
C GLY A 17 17.40 -7.70 -22.66
N ALA A 18 18.61 -7.26 -22.33
CA ALA A 18 19.09 -7.22 -20.94
C ALA A 18 18.54 -6.00 -20.17
N GLU A 19 18.43 -4.85 -20.84
CA GLU A 19 17.83 -3.64 -20.25
C GLU A 19 16.34 -3.82 -19.95
N LEU A 20 15.58 -4.47 -20.84
CA LEU A 20 14.16 -4.77 -20.63
C LEU A 20 13.92 -5.72 -19.43
N ILE A 21 14.77 -6.75 -19.26
CA ILE A 21 14.63 -7.72 -18.15
C ILE A 21 14.94 -7.08 -16.79
N HIS A 22 15.85 -6.10 -16.72
CA HIS A 22 16.21 -5.43 -15.47
C HIS A 22 15.16 -4.41 -15.01
N GLN A 23 14.49 -3.71 -15.94
CA GLN A 23 13.47 -2.72 -15.61
C GLN A 23 12.16 -3.35 -15.12
N ASP A 24 11.76 -4.48 -15.71
CA ASP A 24 10.60 -5.25 -15.22
C ASP A 24 10.83 -5.73 -13.77
N GLY A 25 12.05 -6.15 -13.43
CA GLY A 25 12.40 -6.57 -12.07
C GLY A 25 12.33 -5.45 -11.04
N ALA A 26 12.84 -4.25 -11.37
CA ALA A 26 12.84 -3.11 -10.46
C ALA A 26 11.43 -2.57 -10.20
N LEU A 27 10.59 -2.50 -11.24
CA LEU A 27 9.20 -2.06 -11.10
C LEU A 27 8.38 -3.06 -10.29
N MET A 28 8.53 -4.36 -10.55
CA MET A 28 7.84 -5.38 -9.76
C MET A 28 8.29 -5.37 -8.30
N GLN A 29 9.56 -5.14 -8.02
CA GLN A 29 10.07 -4.99 -6.65
C GLN A 29 9.46 -3.76 -5.96
N ALA A 30 9.44 -2.60 -6.63
CA ALA A 30 8.87 -1.38 -6.07
C ALA A 30 7.36 -1.54 -5.81
N LEU A 31 6.64 -2.19 -6.74
CA LEU A 31 5.23 -2.49 -6.60
C LEU A 31 4.98 -3.44 -5.41
N GLY A 32 5.80 -4.49 -5.27
CA GLY A 32 5.73 -5.40 -4.13
C GLY A 32 5.94 -4.70 -2.79
N GLN A 33 6.91 -3.77 -2.71
CA GLN A 33 7.12 -2.96 -1.52
C GLN A 33 5.93 -2.05 -1.23
N ALA A 34 5.40 -1.34 -2.22
CA ALA A 34 4.25 -0.47 -2.02
C ALA A 34 3.01 -1.26 -1.55
N PHE A 35 2.78 -2.46 -2.07
CA PHE A 35 1.72 -3.34 -1.59
C PHE A 35 1.93 -3.79 -0.15
N PHE A 36 3.17 -4.09 0.23
CA PHE A 36 3.50 -4.41 1.61
C PHE A 36 3.18 -3.24 2.55
N GLU A 37 3.56 -2.01 2.20
CA GLU A 37 3.24 -0.82 3.02
C GLU A 37 1.74 -0.55 3.06
N VAL A 38 1.01 -0.77 1.97
CA VAL A 38 -0.46 -0.70 1.96
C VAL A 38 -1.05 -1.70 2.96
N GLN A 39 -0.59 -2.95 2.95
CA GLN A 39 -1.06 -3.95 3.91
C GLN A 39 -0.70 -3.58 5.35
N ALA A 40 0.48 -2.99 5.57
CA ALA A 40 0.89 -2.49 6.88
C ALA A 40 -0.02 -1.35 7.35
N LEU A 41 -0.45 -0.45 6.46
CA LEU A 41 -1.44 0.60 6.75
C LEU A 41 -2.78 0.00 7.17
N GLU A 42 -3.28 -0.99 6.44
CA GLU A 42 -4.54 -1.67 6.83
C GLU A 42 -4.41 -2.38 8.18
N HIS A 43 -3.25 -2.99 8.43
CA HIS A 43 -2.96 -3.66 9.70
C HIS A 43 -2.96 -2.67 10.88
N VAL A 44 -2.25 -1.53 10.76
CA VAL A 44 -2.16 -0.56 11.86
C VAL A 44 -3.52 0.10 12.12
N LEU A 45 -4.33 0.35 11.08
CA LEU A 45 -5.71 0.83 11.27
C LEU A 45 -6.56 -0.19 12.03
N ALA A 46 -6.44 -1.48 11.72
CA ALA A 46 -7.11 -2.52 12.49
C ALA A 46 -6.62 -2.59 13.96
N CYS A 47 -5.32 -2.42 14.20
CA CYS A 47 -4.76 -2.29 15.55
C CYS A 47 -5.33 -1.09 16.30
N LEU A 48 -5.48 0.06 15.64
CA LEU A 48 -6.06 1.27 16.24
C LEU A 48 -7.53 1.07 16.63
N TYR A 49 -8.30 0.28 15.89
CA TYR A 49 -9.65 -0.13 16.33
C TYR A 49 -9.58 -1.00 17.60
N GLY A 50 -8.62 -1.91 17.69
CA GLY A 50 -8.37 -2.70 18.91
C GLY A 50 -7.88 -1.88 20.09
N ALA A 51 -7.26 -0.73 19.83
CA ALA A 51 -6.83 0.25 20.80
C ALA A 51 -7.82 1.42 20.97
N SER A 52 -9.03 1.34 20.38
CA SER A 52 -10.00 2.44 20.43
C SER A 52 -10.75 2.44 21.76
N PRO A 53 -11.00 3.63 22.36
CA PRO A 53 -11.71 3.74 23.63
C PRO A 53 -13.18 3.29 23.57
N HIS A 54 -13.76 3.19 22.37
CA HIS A 54 -15.12 2.69 22.17
C HIS A 54 -15.20 1.14 22.12
N GLY A 55 -14.04 0.47 22.11
CA GLY A 55 -13.94 -0.98 21.95
C GLY A 55 -14.30 -1.46 20.54
N LEU A 56 -14.16 -2.77 20.33
CA LEU A 56 -14.47 -3.41 19.05
C LEU A 56 -15.98 -3.69 18.96
N GLY A 57 -16.76 -2.78 18.37
CA GLY A 57 -18.17 -3.05 18.04
C GLY A 57 -18.30 -4.10 16.93
N ASP A 58 -19.32 -4.97 16.94
CA ASP A 58 -19.41 -6.17 16.09
C ASP A 58 -19.23 -5.95 14.56
N THR A 59 -19.37 -4.71 14.07
CA THR A 59 -19.33 -4.36 12.65
C THR A 59 -18.05 -3.67 12.19
N TRP A 60 -17.15 -3.30 13.11
CA TRP A 60 -15.99 -2.44 12.82
C TRP A 60 -15.14 -2.96 11.66
N SER A 61 -14.87 -4.27 11.61
CA SER A 61 -13.97 -4.85 10.60
C SER A 61 -14.59 -4.86 9.21
N ARG A 62 -15.91 -5.07 9.15
CA ARG A 62 -16.68 -4.99 7.90
C ARG A 62 -16.75 -3.55 7.41
N GLU A 63 -16.89 -2.59 8.33
CA GLU A 63 -16.92 -1.16 8.02
C GLU A 63 -15.56 -0.66 7.55
N LEU A 64 -14.47 -1.02 8.23
CA LEU A 64 -13.11 -0.73 7.80
C LEU A 64 -12.82 -1.30 6.40
N ARG A 65 -13.16 -2.56 6.15
CA ARG A 65 -13.02 -3.15 4.81
C ARG A 65 -13.90 -2.43 3.78
N ARG A 66 -15.14 -2.09 4.12
CA ARG A 66 -16.01 -1.32 3.22
C ARG A 66 -15.35 0.02 2.87
N MET A 67 -14.86 0.75 3.85
CA MET A 67 -14.20 2.05 3.65
C MET A 67 -12.95 1.96 2.77
N LEU A 68 -12.14 0.91 2.96
CA LEU A 68 -10.89 0.74 2.21
C LEU A 68 -11.09 0.17 0.80
N TYR A 69 -12.17 -0.57 0.53
CA TYR A 69 -12.37 -1.28 -0.75
C TYR A 69 -13.57 -0.79 -1.57
N THR A 70 -14.28 0.25 -1.12
CA THR A 70 -15.36 0.86 -1.93
C THR A 70 -14.78 1.84 -2.94
N VAL A 71 -14.96 1.53 -4.23
CA VAL A 71 -14.48 2.33 -5.37
C VAL A 71 -15.51 3.41 -5.70
N GLU A 72 -15.61 4.45 -4.88
CA GLU A 72 -16.40 5.64 -5.19
C GLU A 72 -15.49 6.87 -5.34
N SER A 73 -15.75 7.69 -6.37
CA SER A 73 -15.05 8.96 -6.57
C SER A 73 -15.34 9.90 -5.40
N GLY A 74 -14.30 10.33 -4.68
CA GLY A 74 -14.43 11.11 -3.43
C GLY A 74 -14.62 10.25 -2.17
N GLY A 75 -14.43 8.93 -2.28
CA GLY A 75 -14.55 8.01 -1.14
C GLY A 75 -13.43 8.16 -0.12
N VAL A 76 -12.24 8.61 -0.53
CA VAL A 76 -11.08 8.73 0.38
C VAL A 76 -11.32 9.80 1.44
N GLU A 77 -11.85 10.98 1.07
CA GLU A 77 -12.14 12.05 2.02
C GLU A 77 -13.15 11.60 3.08
N LYS A 78 -14.23 10.94 2.63
CA LYS A 78 -15.24 10.40 3.53
C LYS A 78 -14.68 9.30 4.43
N THR A 79 -13.86 8.40 3.88
CA THR A 79 -13.17 7.36 4.67
C THR A 79 -12.25 7.98 5.71
N VAL A 80 -11.51 9.04 5.38
CA VAL A 80 -10.66 9.76 6.33
C VAL A 80 -11.49 10.35 7.47
N GLU A 81 -12.60 11.04 7.15
CA GLU A 81 -13.49 11.61 8.17
C GLU A 81 -14.09 10.53 9.09
N GLU A 82 -14.58 9.43 8.51
CA GLU A 82 -15.11 8.28 9.26
C GLU A 82 -14.03 7.68 10.18
N LEU A 83 -12.81 7.45 9.67
CA LEU A 83 -11.70 6.90 10.46
C LEU A 83 -11.22 7.85 11.56
N ILE A 84 -11.12 9.15 11.29
CA ILE A 84 -10.74 10.15 12.31
C ILE A 84 -11.72 10.13 13.47
N PHE A 85 -13.02 10.04 13.16
CA PHE A 85 -14.08 9.99 14.15
C PHE A 85 -14.07 8.67 14.94
N ASP A 86 -14.10 7.54 14.25
CA ASP A 86 -14.18 6.20 14.86
C ASP A 86 -12.97 5.86 15.73
N LEU A 87 -11.79 6.31 15.30
CA LEU A 87 -10.53 6.04 15.98
C LEU A 87 -10.10 7.18 16.90
N GLU A 88 -10.87 8.27 17.01
CA GLU A 88 -10.52 9.49 17.76
C GLU A 88 -9.07 9.95 17.49
N LEU A 89 -8.69 10.08 16.21
CA LEU A 89 -7.31 10.39 15.85
C LEU A 89 -6.92 11.83 16.23
N PRO A 90 -5.75 12.05 16.85
CA PRO A 90 -5.17 13.38 17.02
C PRO A 90 -5.03 14.13 15.69
N GLN A 91 -5.23 15.45 15.71
CA GLN A 91 -5.18 16.31 14.52
C GLN A 91 -3.87 16.21 13.74
N ASP A 92 -2.76 15.99 14.43
CA ASP A 92 -1.43 15.91 13.83
C ASP A 92 -1.31 14.72 12.85
N HIS A 93 -2.17 13.70 12.96
CA HIS A 93 -2.17 12.53 12.07
C HIS A 93 -3.14 12.65 10.88
N TRP A 94 -4.03 13.65 10.86
CA TRP A 94 -5.13 13.71 9.88
C TRP A 94 -4.63 13.83 8.44
N LEU A 95 -3.74 14.79 8.18
CA LEU A 95 -3.20 15.03 6.85
C LEU A 95 -2.39 13.83 6.34
N GLN A 96 -1.62 13.23 7.22
CA GLN A 96 -0.76 12.10 6.90
C GLN A 96 -1.58 10.84 6.57
N LEU A 97 -2.63 10.55 7.36
CA LEU A 97 -3.57 9.47 7.06
C LEU A 97 -4.26 9.70 5.72
N GLN A 98 -4.73 10.93 5.46
CA GLN A 98 -5.36 11.27 4.18
C GLN A 98 -4.41 11.01 3.00
N GLN A 99 -3.18 11.49 3.08
CA GLN A 99 -2.17 11.26 2.03
C GLN A 99 -1.89 9.77 1.84
N ALA A 100 -1.70 9.01 2.93
CA ALA A 100 -1.45 7.58 2.87
C ALA A 100 -2.63 6.82 2.22
N LEU A 101 -3.87 7.21 2.51
CA LEU A 101 -5.06 6.58 1.92
C LEU A 101 -5.23 6.90 0.42
N TYR A 102 -4.90 8.10 -0.03
CA TYR A 102 -4.86 8.38 -1.48
C TYR A 102 -3.77 7.58 -2.19
N LEU A 103 -2.58 7.47 -1.58
CA LEU A 103 -1.49 6.68 -2.16
C LEU A 103 -1.87 5.20 -2.19
N ARG A 104 -2.51 4.69 -1.14
CA ARG A 104 -3.04 3.33 -1.07
C ARG A 104 -4.06 3.07 -2.18
N GLU A 105 -5.02 3.97 -2.39
CA GLU A 105 -5.99 3.85 -3.49
C GLU A 105 -5.32 3.86 -4.87
N TRP A 106 -4.32 4.73 -5.04
CA TRP A 106 -3.55 4.74 -6.28
C TRP A 106 -2.77 3.43 -6.49
N VAL A 107 -2.11 2.88 -5.47
CA VAL A 107 -1.35 1.62 -5.58
C VAL A 107 -2.27 0.44 -5.89
N VAL A 108 -3.40 0.33 -5.20
CA VAL A 108 -4.31 -0.82 -5.31
C VAL A 108 -5.14 -0.78 -6.59
N SER A 109 -5.66 0.40 -6.97
CA SER A 109 -6.62 0.55 -8.07
C SER A 109 -6.05 1.38 -9.22
N GLY A 110 -5.55 2.59 -8.91
CA GLY A 110 -5.12 3.57 -9.90
C GLY A 110 -4.00 3.07 -10.83
N PHE A 111 -2.97 2.44 -10.26
CA PHE A 111 -1.81 1.94 -10.98
C PHE A 111 -2.20 0.93 -12.07
N PHE A 112 -3.05 -0.05 -11.74
CA PHE A 112 -3.49 -1.05 -12.71
C PHE A 112 -4.48 -0.48 -13.72
N GLY A 113 -5.32 0.47 -13.31
CA GLY A 113 -6.19 1.21 -14.23
C GLY A 113 -5.39 2.02 -15.26
N GLU A 114 -4.31 2.68 -14.83
CA GLU A 114 -3.47 3.53 -15.68
C GLU A 114 -2.49 2.72 -16.55
N PHE A 115 -1.83 1.71 -15.98
CA PHE A 115 -0.67 1.06 -16.59
C PHE A 115 -0.80 -0.45 -16.80
N GLY A 116 -1.77 -1.11 -16.17
CA GLY A 116 -1.83 -2.59 -16.10
C GLY A 116 -1.81 -3.29 -17.45
N SER A 117 -2.52 -2.76 -18.45
CA SER A 117 -2.56 -3.33 -19.81
C SER A 117 -1.31 -3.07 -20.64
N ARG A 118 -0.45 -2.14 -20.19
CA ARG A 118 0.72 -1.64 -20.95
C ARG A 118 2.05 -1.99 -20.31
N LEU A 119 2.06 -2.67 -19.16
CA LEU A 119 3.28 -2.99 -18.39
C LEU A 119 4.39 -3.59 -19.25
N GLN A 120 4.06 -4.53 -20.14
CA GLN A 120 5.04 -5.25 -20.99
C GLN A 120 5.63 -4.41 -22.13
N VAL A 121 5.07 -3.23 -22.39
CA VAL A 121 5.46 -2.35 -23.50
C VAL A 121 5.76 -0.93 -23.02
N LEU A 122 6.04 -0.78 -21.72
CA LEU A 122 6.45 0.51 -21.16
C LEU A 122 7.81 0.91 -21.71
N GLU A 123 7.92 2.18 -22.10
CA GLU A 123 9.20 2.77 -22.45
C GLU A 123 10.07 2.86 -21.19
N ALA A 124 11.38 2.67 -21.36
CA ALA A 124 12.35 2.63 -20.27
C ALA A 124 12.26 3.83 -19.32
N GLU A 125 12.17 5.04 -19.86
CA GLU A 125 12.05 6.28 -19.09
C GLU A 125 10.74 6.35 -18.28
N VAL A 126 9.66 5.79 -18.82
CA VAL A 126 8.37 5.72 -18.12
C VAL A 126 8.45 4.70 -16.99
N GLY A 127 9.08 3.54 -17.23
CA GLY A 127 9.33 2.53 -16.21
C GLY A 127 10.13 3.08 -15.03
N GLU A 128 11.20 3.82 -15.28
CA GLU A 128 12.02 4.45 -14.24
C GLU A 128 11.23 5.47 -13.39
N LYS A 129 10.46 6.36 -14.03
CA LYS A 129 9.59 7.31 -13.32
C LYS A 129 8.54 6.61 -12.46
N LEU A 130 8.00 5.47 -12.94
CA LEU A 130 7.06 4.67 -12.17
C LEU A 130 7.72 4.02 -10.96
N VAL A 131 8.94 3.51 -11.09
CA VAL A 131 9.73 2.99 -9.97
C VAL A 131 9.93 4.08 -8.92
N GLU A 132 10.34 5.29 -9.32
CA GLU A 132 10.53 6.42 -8.41
C GLU A 132 9.23 6.82 -7.69
N ARG A 133 8.13 6.94 -8.44
CA ARG A 133 6.82 7.26 -7.87
C ARG A 133 6.36 6.19 -6.87
N MET A 134 6.59 4.92 -7.18
CA MET A 134 6.20 3.80 -6.33
C MET A 134 7.03 3.76 -5.04
N ARG A 135 8.33 4.06 -5.11
CA ARG A 135 9.19 4.21 -3.94
C ARG A 135 8.75 5.38 -3.07
N ALA A 136 8.48 6.54 -3.66
CA ALA A 136 7.97 7.69 -2.92
C ALA A 136 6.63 7.38 -2.24
N ALA A 137 5.71 6.70 -2.94
CA ALA A 137 4.44 6.26 -2.35
C ALA A 137 4.66 5.32 -1.16
N SER A 138 5.56 4.34 -1.32
CA SER A 138 5.93 3.40 -0.26
C SER A 138 6.51 4.12 0.95
N GLU A 139 7.44 5.06 0.77
CA GLU A 139 8.05 5.82 1.86
C GLU A 139 7.01 6.67 2.62
N GLU A 140 6.11 7.35 1.92
CA GLU A 140 5.07 8.16 2.54
C GLU A 140 4.04 7.32 3.30
N ILE A 141 3.62 6.16 2.74
CA ILE A 141 2.76 5.22 3.47
C ILE A 141 3.49 4.69 4.70
N SER A 142 4.76 4.33 4.58
CA SER A 142 5.56 3.79 5.69
C SER A 142 5.69 4.78 6.85
N LYS A 143 5.89 6.07 6.57
CA LYS A 143 5.87 7.13 7.59
C LYS A 143 4.53 7.17 8.33
N ALA A 144 3.42 7.13 7.59
CA ALA A 144 2.09 7.10 8.20
C ALA A 144 1.88 5.86 9.07
N VAL A 145 2.35 4.69 8.60
CA VAL A 145 2.32 3.45 9.38
C VAL A 145 3.07 3.58 10.68
N MET A 146 4.30 4.13 10.65
CA MET A 146 5.12 4.31 11.85
C MET A 146 4.45 5.25 12.86
N ASP A 147 3.92 6.39 12.41
CA ASP A 147 3.31 7.38 13.29
C ASP A 147 1.99 6.85 13.90
N LEU A 148 1.19 6.13 13.11
CA LEU A 148 -0.02 5.47 13.60
C LEU A 148 0.31 4.30 14.54
N GLN A 149 1.40 3.59 14.31
CA GLN A 149 1.84 2.48 15.17
C GLN A 149 2.33 3.00 16.53
N GLU A 150 3.01 4.14 16.56
CA GLU A 150 3.36 4.82 17.81
C GLU A 150 2.10 5.22 18.59
N LEU A 151 1.07 5.70 17.89
CA LEU A 151 -0.22 6.00 18.51
C LEU A 151 -0.88 4.75 19.12
N VAL A 152 -0.80 3.59 18.47
CA VAL A 152 -1.26 2.32 19.05
C VAL A 152 -0.52 2.05 20.37
N PHE A 153 0.81 2.13 20.35
CA PHE A 153 1.60 1.87 21.56
C PHE A 153 1.30 2.85 22.69
N GLN A 154 1.17 4.14 22.38
CA GLN A 154 0.81 5.14 23.37
C GLN A 154 -0.53 4.81 24.03
N ARG A 155 -1.54 4.42 23.24
CA ARG A 155 -2.85 4.01 23.76
C ARG A 155 -2.76 2.75 24.61
N GLU A 156 -2.00 1.75 24.19
CA GLU A 156 -1.76 0.52 24.97
C GLU A 156 -1.09 0.82 26.32
N MET A 157 -0.20 1.82 26.38
CA MET A 157 0.49 2.22 27.61
C MET A 157 -0.39 3.04 28.56
N ASP A 158 -1.33 3.83 28.02
CA ASP A 158 -2.22 4.70 28.80
C ASP A 158 -3.43 3.96 29.39
N CYS A 159 -3.69 2.72 28.96
CA CYS A 159 -4.78 1.89 29.49
C CYS A 159 -4.35 1.03 30.68
N ASP A 160 -5.14 1.06 31.76
CA ASP A 160 -4.94 0.22 32.96
C ASP A 160 -5.26 -1.27 32.72
N GLU A 161 -6.02 -1.59 31.66
CA GLU A 161 -6.37 -2.95 31.25
C GLU A 161 -5.46 -3.45 30.13
N PRO A 162 -5.21 -4.78 30.03
CA PRO A 162 -4.36 -5.35 28.99
C PRO A 162 -5.02 -5.23 27.60
N MET A 163 -4.83 -4.07 26.96
CA MET A 163 -5.37 -3.77 25.63
C MET A 163 -4.66 -4.55 24.51
N SER A 164 -3.47 -5.08 24.76
CA SER A 164 -2.68 -5.83 23.78
C SER A 164 -3.36 -7.10 23.26
N GLU A 165 -4.18 -7.77 24.06
CA GLU A 165 -4.97 -8.90 23.56
C GLU A 165 -6.06 -8.43 22.59
N GLN A 166 -6.66 -7.26 22.84
CA GLN A 166 -7.68 -6.67 21.96
C GLN A 166 -7.08 -6.18 20.64
N VAL A 167 -5.92 -5.52 20.68
CA VAL A 167 -5.15 -5.10 19.50
C VAL A 167 -4.80 -6.31 18.63
N GLN A 168 -4.24 -7.37 19.22
CA GLN A 168 -3.91 -8.59 18.50
C GLN A 168 -5.14 -9.29 17.93
N ARG A 169 -6.25 -9.31 18.69
CA ARG A 169 -7.52 -9.87 18.22
C ARG A 169 -8.08 -9.07 17.05
N ALA A 170 -8.04 -7.75 17.11
CA ALA A 170 -8.52 -6.87 16.06
C ALA A 170 -7.73 -7.10 14.76
N ALA A 171 -6.41 -7.04 14.84
CA ALA A 171 -5.52 -7.30 13.71
C ALA A 171 -5.79 -8.70 13.11
N ARG A 172 -5.87 -9.74 13.93
CA ARG A 172 -6.17 -11.10 13.45
C ARG A 172 -7.54 -11.20 12.79
N PHE A 173 -8.57 -10.59 13.39
CA PHE A 173 -9.93 -10.61 12.88
C PHE A 173 -10.04 -9.90 11.53
N TYR A 174 -9.34 -8.76 11.38
CA TYR A 174 -9.29 -8.04 10.11
C TYR A 174 -8.74 -8.89 8.96
N TRP A 175 -7.79 -9.78 9.19
CA TRP A 175 -7.22 -10.62 8.13
C TRP A 175 -7.95 -11.96 7.93
N VAL A 176 -8.36 -12.61 9.03
CA VAL A 176 -8.87 -13.99 9.00
C VAL A 176 -10.40 -14.06 8.92
N GLY A 177 -11.12 -13.05 9.44
CA GLY A 177 -12.58 -12.94 9.33
C GLY A 177 -13.37 -14.03 10.07
N VAL A 178 -12.81 -14.64 11.12
CA VAL A 178 -13.47 -15.72 11.88
C VAL A 178 -13.89 -15.20 13.26
N GLU A 179 -15.20 -15.24 13.51
CA GLU A 179 -15.84 -15.06 14.84
C GLU A 179 -15.61 -16.28 15.74
#